data_AF-A0A434QQS1-F1
#
_entry.id   AF-A0A434QQS1-F1
#
_cell.length_a   1.000
_cell.length_b   1.000
_cell.length_c   1.000
_cell.angle_alpha   90.00
_cell.angle_beta   90.00
_cell.angle_gamma   90.00
#
_symmetry.space_group_name_H-M   'P 1'
#
loop_
_entity.id
_entity.type
_entity.pdbx_description
1 polymer ?
#
loop_
_entity_poly.entity_id
_entity_poly.type
_entity_poly.pdbx_seq_one_letter_code
_entity_poly.pdbx_strand_id
1 'polypeptide(L)'
;GPDSESSTNAERNEVSRQINAILSRLGSGWMIQVEAVRVATSDYPAREECDFPDPVTRAIDDERRAHFEEGRGHFESRHALILTWRPPERRRSGLARYVYSDNESRTARYADTVLENFQTSIREVEQYLGNVLSIRRMVT
;
A
#
# COMPACT_ATOMS: atom_id res chain seq x y z
N GLY A 1 10.14 -10.92 1.45
CA GLY A 1 10.14 -10.11 0.22
C GLY A 1 11.57 -9.75 -0.12
N PRO A 2 11.91 -9.24 -1.33
CA PRO A 2 13.28 -8.85 -1.62
C PRO A 2 13.70 -7.73 -0.68
N ASP A 3 14.72 -7.99 0.14
CA ASP A 3 15.20 -7.07 1.17
C ASP A 3 15.66 -5.76 0.52
N SER A 4 14.98 -4.67 0.88
CA SER A 4 15.36 -3.33 0.41
C SER A 4 16.79 -2.97 0.85
N GLU A 5 17.33 -3.63 1.88
CA GLU A 5 18.70 -3.47 2.34
C GLU A 5 19.75 -4.01 1.37
N SER A 6 19.40 -4.98 0.50
CA SER A 6 20.36 -5.56 -0.47
C SER A 6 20.27 -4.95 -1.88
N SER A 7 19.34 -4.04 -2.16
CA SER A 7 19.20 -3.42 -3.48
C SER A 7 20.30 -2.40 -3.74
N THR A 8 20.94 -2.50 -4.91
CA THR A 8 21.93 -1.53 -5.39
C THR A 8 21.28 -0.16 -5.58
N ASN A 9 22.08 0.93 -5.51
CA ASN A 9 21.57 2.29 -5.72
C ASN A 9 20.86 2.46 -7.08
N ALA A 10 21.30 1.73 -8.10
CA ALA A 10 20.69 1.75 -9.43
C ALA A 10 19.29 1.11 -9.43
N GLU A 11 19.12 -0.04 -8.78
CA GLU A 11 17.82 -0.71 -8.63
C GLU A 11 16.84 0.15 -7.82
N ARG A 12 17.31 0.76 -6.72
CA ARG A 12 16.47 1.67 -5.90
C ARG A 12 16.00 2.89 -6.69
N ASN A 13 16.87 3.46 -7.52
CA ASN A 13 16.51 4.61 -8.37
C ASN A 13 15.50 4.22 -9.45
N GLU A 14 15.66 3.04 -10.06
CA GLU A 14 14.73 2.56 -11.09
C GLU A 14 13.34 2.29 -10.49
N VAL A 15 13.27 1.65 -9.33
CA VAL A 15 12.01 1.45 -8.58
C VAL A 15 11.38 2.80 -8.25
N SER A 16 12.16 3.76 -7.74
CA SER A 16 11.67 5.11 -7.43
C SER A 16 11.14 5.83 -8.66
N ARG A 17 11.81 5.69 -9.80
CA ARG A 17 11.38 6.26 -11.09
C ARG A 17 10.06 5.67 -11.56
N GLN A 18 9.90 4.35 -11.46
CA GLN A 18 8.66 3.67 -11.81
C GLN A 18 7.51 4.10 -10.90
N ILE A 19 7.72 4.13 -9.57
CA ILE A 19 6.72 4.61 -8.62
C ILE A 19 6.32 6.05 -8.95
N ASN A 20 7.28 6.94 -9.18
CA ASN A 20 6.99 8.34 -9.52
C ASN A 20 6.19 8.46 -10.83
N ALA A 21 6.54 7.67 -11.85
CA ALA A 21 5.79 7.65 -13.11
C ALA A 21 4.34 7.18 -12.92
N ILE A 22 4.11 6.23 -12.02
CA ILE A 22 2.76 5.74 -11.68
C ILE A 22 1.99 6.82 -10.93
N LEU A 23 2.55 7.39 -9.87
CA LEU A 23 1.89 8.41 -9.06
C LEU A 23 1.61 9.69 -9.86
N SER A 24 2.51 10.07 -10.78
CA SER A 24 2.32 11.23 -11.66
C SER A 24 1.13 11.08 -12.62
N ARG A 25 0.69 9.85 -12.92
CA ARG A 25 -0.48 9.60 -13.79
C ARG A 25 -1.82 9.87 -13.10
N LEU A 26 -1.87 9.89 -11.77
CA LEU A 26 -3.10 10.19 -11.02
C LEU A 26 -3.63 11.60 -11.31
N GLY A 27 -2.76 12.52 -11.73
CA GLY A 27 -3.14 13.89 -12.05
C GLY A 27 -3.47 14.71 -10.81
N SER A 28 -4.42 15.64 -10.93
CA SER A 28 -4.77 16.59 -9.87
C SER A 28 -5.92 16.09 -8.97
N GLY A 29 -5.98 16.63 -7.75
CA GLY A 29 -7.02 16.28 -6.76
C GLY A 29 -6.69 15.06 -5.90
N TRP A 30 -5.57 14.38 -6.14
CA TRP A 30 -5.09 13.29 -5.29
C TRP A 30 -4.17 13.80 -4.19
N MET A 31 -4.35 13.24 -3.00
CA MET A 31 -3.43 13.31 -1.89
C MET A 31 -2.90 11.89 -1.65
N ILE A 32 -1.58 11.80 -1.53
CA ILE A 32 -0.86 10.54 -1.28
C ILE A 32 -0.21 10.66 0.10
N GLN A 33 -0.46 9.69 0.96
CA GLN A 33 0.12 9.62 2.29
C GLN A 33 0.78 8.27 2.49
N VAL A 34 2.02 8.27 2.98
CA VAL A 34 2.83 7.07 3.19
C VAL A 34 3.13 6.96 4.68
N GLU A 35 2.69 5.88 5.29
CA GLU A 35 2.86 5.59 6.70
C GLU A 35 3.81 4.40 6.89
N ALA A 36 4.71 4.49 7.86
CA ALA A 36 5.60 3.41 8.26
C ALA A 36 5.35 3.06 9.71
N VAL A 37 4.74 1.90 9.94
CA VAL A 37 4.38 1.40 11.28
C VAL A 37 5.35 0.30 11.66
N ARG A 38 6.04 0.47 12.80
CA ARG A 38 6.82 -0.61 13.41
C ARG A 38 5.88 -1.50 14.22
N VAL A 39 5.65 -2.71 13.75
CA VAL A 39 4.88 -3.72 14.46
C VAL A 39 5.87 -4.63 15.19
N ALA A 40 5.68 -4.83 16.50
CA ALA A 40 6.47 -5.80 17.23
C ALA A 40 6.21 -7.20 16.64
N THR A 41 7.25 -7.85 16.15
CA THR A 41 7.17 -9.27 15.76
C THR A 41 7.72 -10.07 16.92
N SER A 42 6.90 -10.93 17.51
CA SER A 42 7.25 -11.69 18.72
C SER A 42 7.53 -13.17 18.42
N ASP A 43 7.34 -13.63 17.19
CA ASP A 43 7.06 -15.05 16.98
C ASP A 43 8.23 -15.73 16.28
N TYR A 44 9.04 -16.44 17.08
CA TYR A 44 9.92 -17.50 16.58
C TYR A 44 9.04 -18.74 16.27
N PRO A 45 9.26 -19.48 15.16
CA PRO A 45 8.42 -20.63 14.78
C PRO A 45 8.24 -21.63 15.92
N ALA A 46 7.03 -22.21 16.07
CA ALA A 46 6.79 -23.20 17.12
C ALA A 46 7.69 -24.43 16.92
N ARG A 47 8.08 -25.11 18.01
CA ARG A 47 8.96 -26.31 17.91
C ARG A 47 8.37 -27.40 17.00
N GLU A 48 7.05 -27.47 16.90
CA GLU A 48 6.34 -28.41 16.03
C GLU A 48 6.44 -28.07 14.53
N GLU A 49 6.76 -26.82 14.19
CA GLU A 49 6.99 -26.34 12.82
C GLU A 49 8.47 -26.47 12.40
N CYS A 50 9.35 -26.79 13.35
CA CYS A 50 10.78 -26.95 13.17
C CYS A 50 11.15 -28.43 13.01
N ASP A 51 11.36 -28.90 11.78
CA ASP A 51 11.81 -30.27 11.54
C ASP A 51 13.35 -30.36 11.54
N PHE A 52 13.91 -30.59 12.72
CA PHE A 52 15.35 -30.83 12.94
C PHE A 52 15.58 -32.26 13.44
N PRO A 53 15.79 -33.21 12.52
CA PRO A 53 15.90 -34.64 12.86
C PRO A 53 17.19 -34.97 13.62
N ASP A 54 18.26 -34.18 13.42
CA ASP A 54 19.52 -34.36 14.12
C ASP A 54 19.60 -33.52 15.42
N PRO A 55 20.22 -34.07 16.49
CA PRO A 55 20.26 -33.42 17.80
C PRO A 55 21.13 -32.16 17.82
N VAL A 56 22.08 -32.02 16.91
CA VAL A 56 22.98 -30.86 16.84
C VAL A 56 22.24 -29.65 16.29
N THR A 57 21.52 -29.81 15.18
CA THR A 57 20.73 -28.73 14.57
C THR A 57 19.58 -28.30 15.47
N ARG A 58 18.98 -29.24 16.22
CA ARG A 58 17.99 -28.91 17.26
C ARG A 58 18.57 -28.07 18.39
N ALA A 59 19.76 -28.41 18.87
CA ALA A 59 20.44 -27.63 19.91
C ALA A 59 20.79 -26.20 19.43
N ILE A 60 21.17 -26.06 18.16
CA ILE A 60 21.41 -24.76 17.53
C ILE A 60 20.13 -23.94 17.40
N ASP A 61 18.99 -24.55 17.02
CA ASP A 61 17.69 -23.86 17.00
C ASP A 61 17.24 -23.41 18.39
N ASP A 62 17.48 -24.23 19.40
CA ASP A 62 17.15 -23.91 20.79
C ASP A 62 17.94 -22.72 21.34
N GLU A 63 19.24 -22.65 21.04
CA GLU A 63 20.08 -21.50 21.39
C GLU A 63 19.64 -20.23 20.65
N ARG A 64 19.32 -20.35 19.36
CA ARG A 64 18.78 -19.24 18.56
C ARG A 64 17.46 -18.71 19.10
N ARG A 65 16.55 -19.60 19.48
CA ARG A 65 15.26 -19.27 20.09
C ARG A 65 15.45 -18.57 21.43
N ALA A 66 16.29 -19.10 22.31
CA ALA A 66 16.59 -18.48 23.60
C ALA A 66 17.17 -17.06 23.44
N HIS A 67 18.11 -16.88 22.50
CA HIS A 67 18.67 -15.56 22.18
C HIS A 67 17.62 -14.62 21.56
N PHE A 68 16.72 -15.13 20.72
CA PHE A 68 15.63 -14.36 20.11
C PHE A 68 14.61 -13.88 21.14
N GLU A 69 14.30 -14.71 22.14
CA GLU A 69 13.38 -14.42 23.25
C GLU A 69 13.99 -13.48 24.30
N GLU A 70 15.30 -13.56 24.55
CA GLU A 70 16.03 -12.61 25.42
C GLU A 70 16.17 -11.22 24.79
N GLY A 71 16.32 -11.17 23.45
CA GLY A 71 16.41 -9.94 22.67
C GLY A 71 15.06 -9.22 22.61
N ARG A 72 14.77 -8.35 23.60
CA ARG A 72 13.57 -7.49 23.56
C ARG A 72 13.60 -6.58 22.33
N GLY A 73 12.74 -6.88 21.35
CA GLY A 73 12.28 -5.90 20.36
C GLY A 73 12.67 -6.22 18.92
N HIS A 74 12.16 -7.32 18.37
CA HIS A 74 12.11 -7.46 16.91
C HIS A 74 10.92 -6.65 16.40
N PHE A 75 11.18 -5.71 15.50
CA PHE A 75 10.15 -4.88 14.88
C PHE A 75 10.13 -5.14 13.38
N GLU A 76 8.99 -5.58 12.87
CA GLU A 76 8.73 -5.59 11.43
C GLU A 76 8.21 -4.21 11.01
N SER A 77 8.82 -3.60 10.00
CA SER A 77 8.34 -2.33 9.45
C SER A 77 7.28 -2.60 8.39
N ARG A 78 6.02 -2.28 8.69
CA ARG A 78 4.91 -2.34 7.73
C ARG A 78 4.68 -0.97 7.13
N HIS A 79 4.59 -0.91 5.81
CA HIS A 79 4.37 0.32 5.07
C HIS A 79 2.95 0.35 4.53
N ALA A 80 2.25 1.46 4.72
CA ALA A 80 0.90 1.67 4.19
C ALA A 80 0.89 2.88 3.25
N LEU A 81 0.23 2.72 2.11
CA LEU A 81 0.00 3.77 1.13
C LEU A 81 -1.49 4.13 1.13
N ILE A 82 -1.81 5.37 1.46
CA ILE A 82 -3.16 5.89 1.54
C ILE A 82 -3.37 6.89 0.41
N LEU A 83 -4.40 6.66 -0.39
CA LEU A 83 -4.76 7.51 -1.53
C LEU A 83 -6.11 8.15 -1.25
N THR A 84 -6.12 9.48 -1.14
CA THR A 84 -7.34 10.27 -0.95
C THR A 84 -7.58 11.11 -2.19
N TRP A 85 -8.81 11.12 -2.70
CA TRP A 85 -9.16 11.91 -3.88
C TRP A 85 -10.25 12.93 -3.58
N ARG A 86 -10.00 14.18 -3.98
CA ARG A 86 -11.00 15.25 -4.01
C ARG A 86 -11.47 15.41 -5.45
N PRO A 87 -12.73 15.06 -5.77
CA PRO A 87 -13.25 15.30 -7.10
C PRO A 87 -13.21 16.80 -7.42
N PRO A 88 -12.94 17.17 -8.68
CA PRO A 88 -12.93 18.57 -9.09
C PRO A 88 -14.30 19.18 -8.79
N GLU A 89 -14.28 20.36 -8.17
CA GLU A 89 -15.51 21.12 -7.91
C GLU A 89 -16.29 21.26 -9.20
N ARG A 90 -17.62 21.10 -9.12
CA ARG A 90 -18.52 21.46 -10.23
C ARG A 90 -18.30 22.94 -10.54
N ARG A 91 -17.36 23.26 -11.43
CA ARG A 91 -17.16 24.63 -11.90
C ARG A 91 -18.53 25.08 -12.38
N ARG A 92 -19.07 26.12 -11.73
CA ARG A 92 -20.06 27.01 -12.35
C ARG A 92 -19.34 27.73 -13.50
N SER A 93 -18.95 26.99 -14.54
CA SER A 93 -18.47 27.58 -15.77
C SER A 93 -19.66 28.30 -16.39
N GLY A 94 -19.44 29.57 -16.70
CA GLY A 94 -20.43 30.63 -16.64
C GLY A 94 -21.68 30.39 -17.48
N LEU A 95 -22.79 30.98 -17.02
CA LEU A 95 -24.03 31.23 -17.78
C LEU A 95 -25.02 30.05 -17.99
N ALA A 96 -24.72 28.79 -17.64
CA ALA A 96 -25.65 27.66 -17.83
C ALA A 96 -26.77 27.54 -16.76
N ARG A 97 -27.11 28.64 -16.06
CA ARG A 97 -28.09 28.69 -14.96
C ARG A 97 -29.54 28.87 -15.42
N TYR A 98 -29.81 28.73 -16.72
CA TYR A 98 -31.12 29.07 -17.32
C TYR A 98 -32.13 27.91 -17.34
N VAL A 99 -31.74 26.65 -17.06
CA VAL A 99 -32.62 25.48 -17.29
C VAL A 99 -32.67 24.57 -16.05
N TYR A 100 -33.25 25.09 -14.97
CA TYR A 100 -33.53 24.39 -13.70
C TYR A 100 -34.60 23.28 -13.89
N SER A 101 -34.28 22.25 -14.66
CA SER A 101 -35.04 21.00 -14.69
C SER A 101 -34.12 19.86 -14.25
N ASP A 102 -34.47 19.27 -13.11
CA ASP A 102 -34.01 17.97 -12.59
C ASP A 102 -32.61 17.91 -11.93
N ASN A 103 -32.51 18.50 -10.72
CA ASN A 103 -31.27 18.58 -9.93
C ASN A 103 -30.89 17.24 -9.26
N GLU A 104 -31.87 16.46 -8.78
CA GLU A 104 -31.63 15.20 -8.07
C GLU A 104 -31.08 14.12 -9.00
N SER A 105 -31.69 13.92 -10.18
CA SER A 105 -31.24 12.90 -11.14
C SER A 105 -29.84 13.16 -11.69
N ARG A 106 -29.48 14.44 -11.92
CA ARG A 106 -28.13 14.84 -12.33
C ARG A 106 -27.12 14.72 -11.19
N THR A 107 -27.54 14.85 -9.95
CA THR A 107 -26.63 14.76 -8.80
C THR A 107 -26.28 13.31 -8.47
N ALA A 108 -27.24 12.40 -8.53
CA ALA A 108 -26.99 10.95 -8.47
C ALA A 108 -26.00 10.51 -9.56
N ARG A 109 -26.29 10.83 -10.83
CA ARG A 109 -25.41 10.46 -11.97
C ARG A 109 -23.99 10.99 -11.84
N TYR A 110 -23.82 12.22 -11.34
CA TYR A 110 -22.48 12.77 -11.12
C TYR A 110 -21.74 12.05 -9.98
N ALA A 111 -22.42 11.73 -8.88
CA ALA A 111 -21.82 10.97 -7.78
C ALA A 111 -21.38 9.59 -8.26
N ASP A 112 -22.19 8.93 -9.10
CA ASP A 112 -21.86 7.65 -9.71
C ASP A 112 -20.63 7.76 -10.61
N THR A 113 -20.58 8.76 -11.50
CA THR A 113 -19.39 9.00 -12.36
C THR A 113 -18.14 9.31 -11.54
N VAL A 114 -18.26 10.08 -10.46
CA VAL A 114 -17.16 10.37 -9.53
C VAL A 114 -16.67 9.08 -8.88
N LEU A 115 -17.57 8.25 -8.37
CA LEU A 115 -17.22 6.98 -7.75
C LEU A 115 -16.58 6.01 -8.75
N GLU A 116 -17.10 5.90 -9.97
CA GLU A 116 -16.54 5.07 -11.04
C GLU A 116 -15.11 5.51 -11.40
N ASN A 117 -14.88 6.82 -11.53
CA ASN A 117 -13.56 7.37 -11.79
C ASN A 117 -12.59 7.03 -10.65
N PHE A 118 -13.01 7.25 -9.40
CA PHE A 118 -12.21 6.90 -8.22
C PHE A 118 -11.83 5.41 -8.23
N GLN A 119 -12.81 4.52 -8.39
CA GLN A 119 -12.57 3.09 -8.41
C GLN A 119 -11.66 2.66 -9.57
N THR A 120 -11.81 3.28 -10.74
CA THR A 120 -10.97 3.00 -11.91
C THR A 120 -9.53 3.41 -11.65
N SER A 121 -9.31 4.63 -11.14
CA SER A 121 -7.97 5.10 -10.78
C SER A 121 -7.31 4.23 -9.70
N ILE A 122 -8.05 3.79 -8.67
CA ILE A 122 -7.50 2.88 -7.65
C ILE A 122 -7.09 1.53 -8.26
N ARG A 123 -7.91 0.95 -9.14
CA ARG A 123 -7.57 -0.30 -9.83
C ARG A 123 -6.32 -0.16 -10.69
N GLU A 124 -6.20 0.94 -11.44
CA GLU A 124 -5.02 1.22 -12.26
C GLU A 124 -3.76 1.36 -11.40
N VAL A 125 -3.82 2.11 -10.31
CA VAL A 125 -2.69 2.25 -9.39
C VAL A 125 -2.30 0.90 -8.78
N GLU A 126 -3.27 0.09 -8.36
CA GLU A 126 -3.01 -1.25 -7.83
C GLU A 126 -2.32 -2.16 -8.86
N GLN A 127 -2.79 -2.14 -10.11
CA GLN A 127 -2.16 -2.90 -11.21
C GLN A 127 -0.74 -2.43 -11.50
N TYR A 128 -0.51 -1.12 -11.58
CA TYR A 128 0.82 -0.61 -11.90
C TYR A 128 1.80 -0.79 -10.75
N LEU A 129 1.39 -0.50 -9.50
CA LEU A 129 2.25 -0.70 -8.34
C LEU A 129 2.50 -2.19 -8.07
N GLY A 130 1.52 -3.06 -8.30
CA GLY A 130 1.68 -4.52 -8.14
C GLY A 130 2.77 -5.14 -9.02
N ASN A 131 3.11 -4.50 -10.15
CA ASN A 131 4.21 -4.92 -11.00
C ASN A 131 5.60 -4.54 -10.43
N VAL A 132 5.66 -3.57 -9.52
CA VAL A 132 6.91 -3.01 -8.98
C VAL A 132 7.13 -3.42 -7.53
N LEU A 133 6.05 -3.51 -6.76
CA LEU A 133 6.03 -3.76 -5.32
C LEU A 133 4.99 -4.83 -4.99
N SER A 134 5.30 -5.66 -4.00
CA SER A 134 4.30 -6.56 -3.41
C SER A 134 3.35 -5.75 -2.52
N ILE A 135 2.23 -5.30 -3.09
CA ILE A 135 1.18 -4.58 -2.37
C ILE A 135 -0.04 -5.47 -2.13
N ARG A 136 -0.75 -5.19 -1.04
CA ARG A 136 -2.04 -5.81 -0.74
C ARG A 136 -3.02 -4.73 -0.33
N ARG A 137 -4.23 -4.77 -0.88
CA ARG A 137 -5.30 -3.87 -0.48
C ARG A 137 -5.62 -4.05 1.00
N MET A 138 -5.66 -2.93 1.74
CA MET A 138 -6.12 -2.94 3.12
C MET A 138 -7.59 -3.34 3.16
N VAL A 139 -7.88 -4.39 3.92
CA VAL A 139 -9.25 -4.79 4.28
C VAL A 139 -9.53 -4.24 5.67
N THR A 140 -10.72 -3.71 5.87
CA THR A 140 -11.19 -3.18 7.16
C THR A 140 -11.81 -4.30 7.98
#